data_AF-A0A7V1V5I1-F1
#
_entry.id   AF-A0A7V1V5I1-F1
#
_cell.length_a   1.000
_cell.length_b   1.000
_cell.length_c   1.000
_cell.angle_alpha   90.00
_cell.angle_beta   90.00
_cell.angle_gamma   90.00
#
_symmetry.space_group_name_H-M   'P 1'
#
loop_
_entity.id
_entity.type
_entity.pdbx_description
1 polymer ?
#
loop_
_entity_poly.entity_id
_entity_poly.type
_entity_poly.pdbx_seq_one_letter_code
_entity_poly.pdbx_strand_id
1 'polypeptide(L)'
;MPSFRSEPPGPRPSRSHPAGRPNPFERSPAAGRDGYASFQASLLFCPKCRQATPARERLLLVLPTGNLYEYLCVECGTSTGSKTDREQRDVRLFIP
;
A
#
# COMPACT_ATOMS: atom_id res chain seq x y z
N MET A 1 12.60 -65.64 31.91
CA MET A 1 11.95 -65.60 30.57
C MET A 1 10.49 -65.22 30.77
N PRO A 2 10.04 -63.99 30.48
CA PRO A 2 8.64 -63.60 30.62
C PRO A 2 7.84 -63.99 29.37
N SER A 3 6.75 -64.74 29.57
CA SER A 3 5.78 -65.10 28.54
C SER A 3 4.85 -63.92 28.25
N PHE A 4 5.03 -63.29 27.09
CA PHE A 4 4.11 -62.29 26.54
C PHE A 4 2.83 -62.97 26.05
N ARG A 5 1.73 -62.80 26.78
CA ARG A 5 0.38 -63.11 26.27
C ARG A 5 -0.11 -61.89 25.50
N SER A 6 -0.28 -62.05 24.18
CA SER A 6 -0.78 -61.02 23.28
C SER A 6 -2.31 -60.95 23.39
N GLU A 7 -2.83 -59.84 23.92
CA GLU A 7 -4.26 -59.54 23.94
C GLU A 7 -4.67 -58.91 22.59
N PRO A 8 -5.81 -59.31 21.98
CA PRO A 8 -6.24 -58.80 20.67
C PRO A 8 -6.81 -57.38 20.77
N PRO A 9 -6.63 -56.53 19.74
CA PRO A 9 -7.15 -55.16 19.75
C PRO A 9 -8.68 -55.14 19.59
N GLY A 10 -9.36 -54.38 20.46
CA GLY A 10 -10.79 -54.15 20.41
C GLY A 10 -11.27 -53.35 19.18
N PRO A 11 -12.60 -53.23 18.98
CA PRO A 11 -13.17 -52.58 17.80
C PRO A 11 -12.93 -51.06 17.80
N ARG A 12 -12.76 -50.49 16.60
CA ARG A 12 -12.50 -49.06 16.38
C ARG A 12 -13.79 -48.23 16.55
N PRO A 13 -13.72 -47.01 17.10
CA PRO A 13 -14.86 -46.11 17.14
C PRO A 13 -15.21 -45.55 15.75
N SER A 14 -16.50 -45.42 15.47
CA SER A 14 -17.05 -44.84 14.23
C SER A 14 -16.87 -43.32 14.22
N ARG A 15 -16.02 -42.80 13.32
CA ARG A 15 -15.88 -41.35 13.07
C ARG A 15 -17.10 -40.83 12.30
N SER A 16 -17.98 -40.10 12.97
CA SER A 16 -18.97 -39.24 12.32
C SER A 16 -18.25 -38.08 11.61
N HIS A 17 -18.41 -37.98 10.29
CA HIS A 17 -17.88 -36.86 9.48
C HIS A 17 -18.74 -35.60 9.71
N PRO A 18 -18.15 -34.41 9.92
CA PRO A 18 -18.91 -33.18 9.78
C PRO A 18 -19.21 -32.93 8.29
N ALA A 19 -20.46 -32.63 8.01
CA ALA A 19 -20.91 -32.18 6.71
C ALA A 19 -20.46 -30.74 6.44
N GLY A 20 -20.05 -30.47 5.19
CA GLY A 20 -19.95 -29.12 4.64
C GLY A 20 -18.62 -28.85 3.93
N ARG A 21 -18.56 -29.08 2.61
CA ARG A 21 -17.54 -28.43 1.79
C ARG A 21 -17.98 -26.98 1.59
N PRO A 22 -17.15 -25.96 1.92
CA PRO A 22 -17.51 -24.58 1.64
C PRO A 22 -17.64 -24.37 0.12
N ASN A 23 -18.59 -23.53 -0.27
CA ASN A 23 -18.94 -23.27 -1.67
C ASN A 23 -17.83 -22.44 -2.34
N PRO A 24 -17.24 -22.86 -3.48
CA PRO A 24 -16.21 -22.09 -4.20
C PRO A 24 -16.73 -20.75 -4.80
N PHE A 25 -18.05 -20.55 -4.76
CA PHE A 25 -18.73 -19.39 -5.33
C PHE A 25 -19.01 -18.28 -4.33
N GLU A 26 -18.69 -18.45 -3.03
CA GLU A 26 -18.53 -17.34 -2.09
C GLU A 26 -17.20 -16.64 -2.38
N ARG A 27 -17.12 -16.11 -3.61
CA ARG A 27 -16.01 -15.32 -4.09
C ARG A 27 -16.11 -13.98 -3.38
N SER A 28 -15.50 -13.93 -2.19
CA SER A 28 -15.19 -12.68 -1.49
C SER A 28 -14.73 -11.68 -2.54
N PRO A 29 -15.36 -10.50 -2.68
CA PRO A 29 -14.91 -9.52 -3.65
C PRO A 29 -13.50 -9.17 -3.24
N ALA A 30 -12.53 -9.66 -4.02
CA ALA A 30 -11.18 -9.14 -3.99
C ALA A 30 -11.34 -7.65 -4.20
N ALA A 31 -11.27 -6.90 -3.10
CA ALA A 31 -11.20 -5.46 -3.11
C ALA A 31 -10.11 -5.14 -4.13
N GLY A 32 -10.54 -4.49 -5.21
CA GLY A 32 -9.73 -4.18 -6.37
C GLY A 32 -8.37 -3.71 -5.88
N ARG A 33 -7.33 -4.40 -6.33
CA ARG A 33 -5.97 -3.95 -6.12
C ARG A 33 -5.75 -2.77 -7.05
N ASP A 34 -6.34 -1.63 -6.72
CA ASP A 34 -5.97 -0.34 -7.28
C ASP A 34 -4.64 0.10 -6.63
N GLY A 35 -3.62 -0.76 -6.73
CA GLY A 35 -2.29 -0.53 -6.14
C GLY A 35 -1.46 0.52 -6.89
N TYR A 36 -2.09 1.26 -7.79
CA TYR A 36 -1.45 2.16 -8.75
C TYR A 36 -2.05 3.57 -8.72
N ALA A 37 -2.97 3.86 -7.79
CA ALA A 37 -3.80 5.07 -7.80
C ALA A 37 -3.00 6.39 -7.81
N SER A 38 -1.74 6.38 -7.37
CA SER A 38 -0.83 7.52 -7.49
C SER A 38 0.63 7.06 -7.55
N PHE A 39 1.28 7.29 -8.70
CA PHE A 39 2.73 7.13 -8.82
C PHE A 39 3.41 8.42 -8.37
N GLN A 40 3.95 8.42 -7.16
CA GLN A 40 4.85 9.47 -6.70
C GLN A 40 6.28 9.05 -7.02
N ALA A 41 7.10 9.94 -7.59
CA ALA A 41 8.50 9.65 -7.86
C ALA A 41 9.24 9.49 -6.52
N SER A 42 9.43 8.24 -6.08
CA SER A 42 10.06 7.95 -4.78
C SER A 42 11.51 8.45 -4.70
N LEU A 43 12.18 8.61 -5.85
CA LEU A 43 13.56 9.08 -5.95
C LEU A 43 13.68 10.10 -7.08
N LEU A 44 14.39 11.19 -6.80
CA LEU A 44 14.77 12.21 -7.77
C LEU A 44 16.29 12.41 -7.77
N PHE A 45 16.87 12.67 -8.93
CA PHE A 45 18.31 12.90 -9.05
C PHE A 45 18.68 14.26 -8.46
N CYS A 46 19.49 14.27 -7.40
CA CYS A 46 19.95 15.51 -6.81
C CYS A 46 21.29 15.95 -7.45
N PRO A 47 21.41 17.18 -7.99
CA PRO A 47 22.65 17.66 -8.60
C PRO A 47 23.78 17.87 -7.58
N LYS A 48 23.48 18.10 -6.30
CA LYS A 48 24.50 18.24 -5.24
C LYS A 48 25.01 16.88 -4.73
N CYS A 49 24.10 15.95 -4.42
CA CYS A 49 24.47 14.62 -3.96
C CYS A 49 24.96 13.72 -5.12
N ARG A 50 24.72 14.12 -6.38
CA ARG A 50 25.08 13.39 -7.60
C ARG A 50 24.53 11.95 -7.63
N GLN A 51 23.40 11.73 -6.98
CA GLN A 51 22.74 10.43 -6.88
C GLN A 51 21.22 10.59 -6.85
N ALA A 52 20.49 9.51 -7.11
CA ALA A 52 19.04 9.45 -6.92
C ALA A 52 18.74 9.40 -5.42
N THR A 53 18.11 10.45 -4.89
CA THR A 53 17.78 10.59 -3.47
C THR A 53 16.26 10.69 -3.29
N PRO A 54 15.71 10.24 -2.15
CA PRO A 54 14.32 10.53 -1.83
C PRO A 54 14.11 12.04 -1.77
N ALA A 55 13.03 12.49 -2.41
CA ALA A 55 12.63 13.89 -2.41
C ALA A 55 11.34 14.05 -1.60
N ARG A 56 11.28 15.13 -0.80
CA ARG A 56 10.07 15.55 -0.10
C ARG A 56 9.40 16.69 -0.85
N GLU A 57 8.08 16.67 -0.90
CA GLU A 57 7.28 17.76 -1.46
C GLU A 57 7.05 18.84 -0.40
N ARG A 58 7.28 20.10 -0.77
CA ARG A 58 6.97 21.27 0.05
C ARG A 58 6.05 22.20 -0.74
N LEU A 59 4.91 22.55 -0.15
CA LEU A 59 4.00 23.53 -0.75
C LEU A 59 4.70 24.90 -0.82
N LEU A 60 4.83 25.44 -2.02
CA LEU A 60 5.35 26.78 -2.27
C LEU A 60 4.22 27.81 -2.31
N LEU A 61 3.14 27.51 -3.04
CA LEU A 61 2.10 28.48 -3.32
C LEU A 61 0.76 27.79 -3.55
N VAL A 62 -0.29 28.38 -2.97
CA VAL A 62 -1.68 28.01 -3.26
C VAL A 62 -2.20 28.96 -4.34
N LEU A 63 -2.61 28.42 -5.47
CA LEU A 63 -3.22 29.14 -6.58
C LEU A 63 -4.72 28.81 -6.67
N PRO A 64 -5.54 29.67 -7.29
CA PRO A 64 -6.94 29.35 -7.56
C PRO A 64 -7.14 28.09 -8.41
N THR A 65 -6.16 27.75 -9.24
CA THR A 65 -6.21 26.61 -10.17
C THR A 65 -5.54 25.35 -9.63
N GLY A 66 -4.87 25.42 -8.47
CA GLY A 66 -4.11 24.31 -7.91
C GLY A 66 -3.00 24.74 -6.96
N ASN A 67 -2.19 23.78 -6.52
CA ASN A 67 -1.11 23.97 -5.57
C ASN A 67 0.25 23.78 -6.26
N LEU A 68 1.17 24.71 -6.08
CA LEU A 68 2.55 24.60 -6.54
C LEU A 68 3.42 24.03 -5.41
N TYR A 69 4.09 22.93 -5.70
CA TYR A 69 5.01 22.25 -4.80
C TYR A 69 6.43 22.27 -5.36
N GLU A 70 7.40 22.29 -4.45
CA GLU A 70 8.81 22.10 -4.73
C GLU A 70 9.27 20.74 -4.20
N TYR A 71 10.11 20.05 -4.97
CA TYR A 71 10.80 18.85 -4.56
C TYR A 71 12.15 19.21 -3.95
N LEU A 72 12.33 18.91 -2.67
CA LEU A 72 13.59 19.10 -1.96
C LEU A 72 14.25 17.74 -1.68
N CYS A 73 15.54 17.62 -1.97
CA CYS A 73 16.34 16.46 -1.55
C CYS A 73 16.28 16.34 -0.02
N VAL A 74 15.95 15.15 0.49
CA VAL A 74 15.87 14.92 1.94
C VAL A 74 17.24 15.04 2.61
N GLU A 75 18.30 14.63 1.92
CA GLU A 75 19.68 14.63 2.43
C GLU A 75 20.27 16.05 2.52
N CYS A 76 20.19 16.83 1.44
CA CYS A 76 20.89 18.12 1.35
C CYS A 76 19.96 19.34 1.24
N GLY A 77 18.64 19.14 1.13
CA GLY A 77 17.68 20.24 0.99
C GLY A 77 17.70 20.96 -0.36
N THR A 78 18.45 20.47 -1.35
CA THR A 78 18.53 21.11 -2.67
C THR A 78 17.23 20.94 -3.45
N SER A 79 16.76 22.03 -4.07
CA SER A 79 15.66 22.02 -5.02
C SER A 79 15.99 21.15 -6.21
N THR A 80 15.22 20.08 -6.37
CA THR A 80 15.41 19.06 -7.42
C THR A 80 14.36 19.20 -8.53
N GLY A 81 13.28 19.94 -8.28
CA GLY A 81 12.25 20.22 -9.26
C GLY A 81 11.00 20.85 -8.63
N SER A 82 9.97 21.04 -9.44
CA SER A 82 8.65 21.49 -8.96
C SER A 82 7.53 20.70 -9.63
N LYS A 83 6.38 20.61 -8.96
CA LYS A 83 5.14 20.04 -9.49
C LYS A 83 3.99 20.99 -9.20
N THR A 84 3.10 21.14 -10.16
CA THR A 84 1.81 21.82 -9.94
C THR A 84 0.72 20.77 -9.88
N ASP A 85 0.04 20.69 -8.75
CA ASP A 85 -1.13 19.83 -8.56
C ASP A 85 -2.40 20.63 -8.83
N ARG A 86 -3.12 20.30 -9.89
CA ARG A 86 -4.34 21.01 -10.29
C ARG A 86 -5.54 20.42 -9.57
N GLU A 87 -5.72 20.80 -8.31
CA GLU A 87 -7.01 20.62 -7.65
C GLU A 87 -7.95 21.76 -8.07
N GLN A 88 -9.03 21.41 -8.75
CA GLN A 88 -10.07 22.35 -9.15
C GLN A 88 -10.91 22.73 -7.92
N ARG A 89 -10.40 23.64 -7.09
CA ARG A 89 -11.16 24.25 -5.99
C ARG A 89 -11.72 25.59 -6.47
N ASP A 90 -13.04 25.78 -6.37
CA ASP A 90 -13.69 27.07 -6.68
C ASP A 90 -13.30 28.09 -5.60
N VAL A 91 -12.22 28.86 -5.82
CA VAL A 91 -11.76 29.91 -4.91
C VAL A 91 -12.39 31.24 -5.32
N ARG A 92 -13.42 31.68 -4.59
CA ARG A 92 -14.03 33.01 -4.77
C ARG A 92 -13.20 34.08 -4.07
N LEU A 93 -12.33 34.74 -4.82
CA LEU A 93 -11.58 35.91 -4.36
C LEU A 93 -12.48 37.15 -4.42
N PHE A 94 -12.96 37.61 -3.27
CA PHE A 94 -13.58 38.94 -3.14
C PHE A 94 -12.46 39.97 -3.04
N ILE A 95 -12.24 40.73 -4.11
CA ILE A 95 -11.35 41.90 -4.12
C ILE A 95 -12.28 43.13 -3.96
N PRO A 96 -12.13 43.92 -2.88
CA PRO A 96 -13.00 45.06 -2.59
C PRO A 96 -12.82 46.23 -3.56
#